data_AF-X1VS39-F1
#
_entry.id   AF-X1VS39-F1
#
_cell.length_a   1.000
_cell.length_b   1.000
_cell.length_c   1.000
_cell.angle_alpha   90.00
_cell.angle_beta   90.00
_cell.angle_gamma   90.00
#
_symmetry.space_group_name_H-M   'P 1'
#
loop_
_entity.id
_entity.type
_entity.pdbx_description
1 polymer ?
#
loop_
_entity_poly.entity_id
_entity_poly.type
_entity_poly.pdbx_seq_one_letter_code
_entity_poly.pdbx_strand_id
1 'polypeptide(L)'
;MCEPAMTNVHVGIIYPESGYHDALREITRRYGTLLILDETHTIAAGPGGLTREMGLDSDILTLGKPIAGGMPVGAAGFSQKVVDKLMETEDWRELGGTLSANALALAA
;
A
#
# COMPACT_ATOMS: atom_id res chain seq x y z
N MET A 1 -9.22 1.54 2.42
CA MET A 1 -7.81 1.41 2.82
C MET A 1 -7.77 0.61 4.10
N CYS A 2 -6.90 -0.40 4.19
CA CYS A 2 -6.65 -1.16 5.42
C CYS A 2 -5.23 -1.75 5.39
N GLU A 3 -4.71 -2.14 6.55
CA GLU A 3 -3.54 -3.00 6.62
C GLU A 3 -3.96 -4.46 6.25
N PRO A 4 -3.08 -5.27 5.63
CA PRO A 4 -3.33 -6.70 5.42
C PRO A 4 -3.59 -7.48 6.72
N ALA A 5 -2.89 -7.11 7.80
CA ALA A 5 -3.21 -7.45 9.18
C ALA A 5 -3.06 -6.18 10.00
N MET A 6 -3.93 -5.95 10.98
CA MET A 6 -3.80 -4.76 11.82
C MET A 6 -2.60 -4.94 12.73
N THR A 7 -1.72 -3.94 12.80
CA THR A 7 -0.48 -4.04 13.60
C THR A 7 -0.23 -2.84 14.51
N ASN A 8 -1.16 -1.88 14.51
CA ASN A 8 -1.01 -0.64 15.24
C ASN A 8 -1.08 -0.85 16.77
N VAL A 9 -0.32 -0.04 17.51
CA VAL A 9 -0.03 -0.20 18.95
C VAL A 9 -1.26 -0.33 19.84
N HIS A 10 -2.39 0.28 19.48
CA HIS A 10 -3.61 0.23 20.29
C HIS A 10 -4.40 -1.08 20.17
N VAL A 11 -4.20 -1.82 19.08
CA VAL A 11 -4.94 -3.05 18.76
C VAL A 11 -4.06 -4.30 18.79
N GLY A 12 -2.73 -4.12 18.85
CA GLY A 12 -1.78 -5.22 18.75
C GLY A 12 -1.69 -5.76 17.33
N ILE A 13 -1.35 -7.05 17.20
CA ILE A 13 -1.35 -7.75 15.92
C ILE A 13 -2.66 -8.55 15.81
N ILE A 14 -3.53 -8.16 14.89
CA ILE A 14 -4.79 -8.85 14.60
C ILE A 14 -4.74 -9.34 13.17
N TYR A 15 -4.69 -10.66 13.01
CA TYR A 15 -4.82 -11.31 11.72
C TYR A 15 -6.28 -11.30 11.26
N PRO A 16 -6.53 -11.15 9.95
CA PRO A 16 -7.87 -11.25 9.40
C PRO A 16 -8.41 -12.67 9.56
N GLU A 17 -9.73 -12.78 9.71
CA GLU A 17 -10.41 -14.08 9.65
C GLU A 17 -10.33 -14.68 8.24
N SER A 18 -10.50 -16.01 8.16
CA SER A 18 -10.53 -16.70 6.87
C SER A 18 -11.63 -16.15 5.97
N GLY A 19 -11.30 -15.86 4.70
CA GLY A 19 -12.24 -15.30 3.72
C GLY A 19 -12.50 -13.79 3.84
N TYR A 20 -11.95 -13.11 4.86
CA TYR A 20 -12.14 -11.66 5.02
C TYR A 20 -11.63 -10.87 3.80
N HIS A 21 -10.40 -11.15 3.35
CA HIS A 21 -9.81 -10.43 2.22
C HIS A 21 -10.48 -10.76 0.88
N ASP A 22 -10.98 -11.99 0.72
CA ASP A 22 -11.75 -12.38 -0.47
C ASP A 22 -13.06 -11.59 -0.54
N ALA A 23 -13.80 -11.53 0.58
CA ALA A 23 -15.02 -10.76 0.69
C ALA A 23 -14.77 -9.24 0.49
N LEU A 24 -13.68 -8.73 1.06
CA LEU A 24 -13.25 -7.34 0.87
C LEU A 24 -12.95 -7.04 -0.60
N ARG A 25 -12.21 -7.93 -1.27
CA ARG A 25 -11.88 -7.78 -2.69
C ARG A 25 -13.13 -7.87 -3.58
N GLU A 26 -14.05 -8.76 -3.25
CA GLU A 26 -15.33 -8.89 -3.96
C GLU A 26 -16.16 -7.60 -3.86
N ILE A 27 -16.35 -7.08 -2.63
CA ILE A 27 -17.14 -5.87 -2.39
C ILE A 27 -16.53 -4.66 -3.10
N THR A 28 -15.21 -4.46 -2.97
CA THR A 28 -14.53 -3.34 -3.63
C THR A 28 -14.70 -3.40 -5.15
N ARG A 29 -14.56 -4.57 -5.77
CA ARG A 29 -14.81 -4.75 -7.22
C ARG A 29 -16.27 -4.48 -7.59
N ARG A 30 -17.22 -5.00 -6.80
CA ARG A 30 -18.66 -4.83 -7.04
C ARG A 30 -19.08 -3.36 -7.13
N TYR A 31 -18.51 -2.52 -6.28
CA TYR A 31 -18.83 -1.08 -6.23
C TYR A 31 -17.83 -0.20 -6.99
N GLY A 32 -16.85 -0.78 -7.68
CA GLY A 32 -15.81 -0.02 -8.36
C GLY A 32 -14.92 0.81 -7.42
N THR A 33 -14.88 0.44 -6.14
CA THR A 33 -14.03 1.05 -5.12
C THR A 33 -12.61 0.50 -5.21
N LEU A 34 -11.61 1.37 -5.08
CA LEU A 34 -10.21 0.95 -5.06
C LEU A 34 -9.85 0.30 -3.71
N LEU A 35 -9.18 -0.86 -3.77
CA LEU A 35 -8.59 -1.49 -2.60
C LEU A 35 -7.15 -0.99 -2.43
N ILE A 36 -6.92 -0.29 -1.32
CA ILE A 36 -5.59 0.18 -0.90
C ILE A 36 -5.13 -0.67 0.28
N LEU A 37 -4.01 -1.37 0.13
CA LEU A 37 -3.35 -2.09 1.21
C LEU A 37 -2.17 -1.30 1.75
N ASP A 38 -2.20 -1.02 3.04
CA ASP A 38 -1.11 -0.33 3.74
C ASP A 38 -0.14 -1.35 4.35
N GLU A 39 1.04 -1.44 3.75
CA GLU A 39 2.09 -2.37 4.13
C GLU A 39 3.19 -1.71 4.96
N THR A 40 2.99 -0.49 5.43
CA THR A 40 4.01 0.25 6.19
C THR A 40 4.57 -0.56 7.38
N HIS A 41 3.74 -1.36 8.05
CA HIS A 41 4.19 -2.33 9.06
C HIS A 41 4.29 -3.76 8.52
N THR A 42 3.29 -4.21 7.75
CA THR A 42 3.19 -5.62 7.34
C THR A 42 4.23 -6.05 6.31
N ILE A 43 4.96 -5.10 5.70
CA ILE A 43 6.14 -5.37 4.88
C ILE A 43 7.22 -6.18 5.62
N ALA A 44 7.23 -6.13 6.96
CA ALA A 44 8.13 -6.91 7.80
C ALA A 44 7.89 -8.42 7.74
N ALA A 45 6.75 -8.89 7.19
CA ALA A 45 6.44 -10.31 7.05
C ALA A 45 7.42 -11.05 6.11
N GLY A 46 7.99 -10.35 5.12
CA GLY A 46 9.01 -10.92 4.24
C GLY A 46 9.16 -10.17 2.92
N PRO A 47 10.00 -10.67 1.99
CA PRO A 47 10.13 -10.10 0.65
C PRO A 47 8.79 -10.08 -0.09
N GLY A 48 8.24 -8.87 -0.32
CA GLY A 48 6.92 -8.67 -0.92
C GLY A 48 5.78 -8.47 0.08
N GLY A 49 6.07 -8.43 1.38
CA GLY A 49 5.12 -8.11 2.44
C GLY A 49 4.03 -9.16 2.63
N LEU A 50 3.08 -8.84 3.50
CA LEU A 50 1.98 -9.73 3.82
C LEU A 50 0.99 -9.85 2.65
N THR A 51 0.94 -8.85 1.77
CA THR A 51 0.17 -8.90 0.51
C THR A 51 0.63 -10.07 -0.35
N ARG A 52 1.95 -10.24 -0.55
CA ARG A 52 2.47 -11.36 -1.34
C ARG A 52 2.30 -12.70 -0.62
N GLU A 53 2.56 -12.74 0.67
CA GLU A 53 2.45 -13.97 1.47
C GLU A 53 1.02 -14.52 1.44
N MET A 54 0.01 -13.65 1.55
CA MET A 54 -1.40 -14.02 1.53
C MET A 54 -2.03 -14.04 0.13
N GLY A 55 -1.28 -13.71 -0.92
CA GLY A 55 -1.78 -13.70 -2.30
C GLY A 55 -2.87 -12.65 -2.55
N LEU A 56 -2.80 -11.49 -1.89
CA LEU A 56 -3.81 -10.44 -1.97
C LEU A 56 -3.68 -9.62 -3.26
N ASP A 57 -4.82 -9.17 -3.79
CA ASP A 57 -4.90 -8.40 -5.03
C ASP A 57 -5.43 -6.97 -4.77
N SER A 58 -4.51 -6.03 -4.53
CA SER A 58 -4.81 -4.62 -4.28
C SER A 58 -4.69 -3.76 -5.53
N ASP A 59 -5.47 -2.68 -5.60
CA ASP A 59 -5.35 -1.67 -6.66
C ASP A 59 -4.19 -0.70 -6.39
N ILE A 60 -3.90 -0.44 -5.11
CA ILE A 60 -2.84 0.46 -4.63
C ILE A 60 -2.17 -0.18 -3.40
N LEU A 61 -0.86 -0.04 -3.30
CA LEU A 61 -0.06 -0.49 -2.16
C LEU A 61 0.73 0.69 -1.58
N THR A 62 0.70 0.89 -0.26
CA THR A 62 1.54 1.90 0.40
C THR A 62 2.64 1.25 1.24
N LEU A 63 3.84 1.83 1.18
CA LEU A 63 5.02 1.39 1.89
C LEU A 63 5.69 2.58 2.58
N GLY A 64 6.42 2.31 3.64
CA GLY A 64 7.21 3.30 4.36
C GLY A 64 8.23 2.61 5.25
N LYS A 65 8.56 3.22 6.39
CA LYS A 65 9.40 2.63 7.45
C LYS A 65 10.68 1.95 6.94
N PRO A 66 10.80 0.62 6.77
CA PRO A 66 12.10 -0.01 6.48
C PRO A 66 12.65 0.24 5.06
N ILE A 67 11.90 0.90 4.16
CA ILE A 67 12.26 0.97 2.73
C ILE A 67 13.39 1.93 2.35
N ALA A 68 13.93 2.72 3.29
CA ALA A 68 14.94 3.74 2.99
C ALA A 68 15.97 3.91 4.12
N GLY A 69 16.34 2.83 4.82
CA GLY A 69 17.46 2.84 5.77
C GLY A 69 17.35 3.83 6.94
N GLY A 70 16.13 4.23 7.32
CA GLY A 70 15.87 5.23 8.37
C GLY A 70 15.68 6.66 7.84
N MET A 71 15.80 6.89 6.53
CA MET A 71 15.44 8.16 5.92
C MET A 71 13.93 8.32 5.76
N PRO A 72 13.36 9.54 5.93
CA PRO A 72 11.94 9.77 5.74
C PRO A 72 11.52 9.50 4.29
N VAL A 73 10.88 8.36 4.06
CA VAL A 73 10.35 7.93 2.76
C VAL A 73 9.01 7.25 2.94
N GLY A 74 8.08 7.61 2.08
CA GLY A 74 6.88 6.84 1.78
C GLY A 74 6.84 6.56 0.28
N ALA A 75 6.32 5.40 -0.09
CA ALA A 75 6.11 5.01 -1.47
C ALA A 75 4.69 4.50 -1.66
N ALA A 76 4.11 4.77 -2.83
CA ALA A 76 2.84 4.22 -3.25
C ALA A 76 3.01 3.56 -4.62
N GLY A 77 2.56 2.32 -4.74
CA GLY A 77 2.46 1.59 -6.00
C GLY A 77 1.01 1.53 -6.44
N PHE A 78 0.78 1.67 -7.75
CA PHE A 78 -0.55 1.68 -8.35
C PHE A 78 -0.63 0.62 -9.43
N SER A 79 -1.75 -0.09 -9.52
CA SER A 79 -2.02 -0.97 -10.66
C SER A 79 -2.09 -0.16 -11.96
N GLN A 80 -1.74 -0.79 -13.10
CA GLN A 80 -1.76 -0.12 -14.39
C GLN A 80 -3.11 0.53 -14.69
N LYS A 81 -4.21 -0.16 -14.35
CA LYS A 81 -5.58 0.35 -14.50
C LYS A 81 -5.81 1.67 -13.74
N VAL A 82 -5.22 1.82 -12.56
CA VAL A 82 -5.32 3.05 -11.77
C VAL A 82 -4.47 4.15 -12.39
N VAL A 83 -3.25 3.81 -12.84
CA VAL A 83 -2.37 4.76 -13.55
C VAL A 83 -3.03 5.29 -14.81
N ASP A 84 -3.62 4.42 -15.63
CA ASP A 84 -4.27 4.81 -16.89
C ASP A 84 -5.39 5.84 -16.63
N LYS A 85 -6.23 5.60 -15.63
CA LYS A 85 -7.28 6.55 -15.22
C LYS A 85 -6.73 7.84 -14.62
N LEU A 86 -5.67 7.75 -13.82
CA LEU A 86 -5.04 8.92 -13.24
C LEU A 86 -4.44 9.83 -14.32
N MET A 87 -3.91 9.24 -15.40
CA MET A 87 -3.35 9.98 -16.54
C MET A 87 -4.41 10.65 -17.44
N GLU A 88 -5.66 10.18 -17.41
CA GLU A 88 -6.79 10.88 -18.05
C GLU A 88 -7.11 12.20 -17.34
N THR A 89 -6.74 12.30 -16.06
CA THR A 89 -6.89 13.50 -15.23
C THR A 89 -5.55 14.24 -15.10
N GLU A 90 -5.57 15.54 -14.80
CA GLU A 90 -4.35 16.27 -14.44
C GLU A 90 -4.04 16.21 -12.94
N ASP A 91 -4.82 15.47 -12.16
CA ASP A 91 -4.78 15.43 -10.68
C ASP A 91 -3.42 14.93 -10.15
N TRP A 92 -2.68 14.15 -10.94
CA TRP A 92 -1.35 13.68 -10.56
C TRP A 92 -0.32 14.81 -10.40
N ARG A 93 -0.57 15.99 -11.00
CA ARG A 93 0.37 17.12 -10.98
C ARG A 93 0.55 17.72 -9.59
N GLU A 94 -0.40 17.47 -8.70
CA GLU A 94 -0.34 17.89 -7.30
C GLU A 94 0.36 16.86 -6.40
N LEU A 95 0.69 15.67 -6.92
CA LEU A 95 1.40 14.64 -6.17
C LEU A 95 2.89 14.99 -6.06
N GLY A 96 3.34 15.32 -4.86
CA GLY A 96 4.76 15.46 -4.55
C GLY A 96 5.06 16.44 -3.42
N GLY A 97 6.35 16.61 -3.16
CA GLY A 97 6.87 17.57 -2.20
C GLY A 97 8.38 17.77 -2.42
N THR A 98 8.92 18.87 -1.88
CA THR A 98 10.32 19.28 -2.13
C THR A 98 11.36 18.19 -1.84
N LEU A 99 11.09 17.32 -0.86
CA LEU A 99 12.00 16.25 -0.45
C LEU A 99 11.60 14.87 -0.95
N SER A 100 10.50 14.75 -1.70
CA SER A 100 10.10 13.50 -2.35
C SER A 100 11.18 13.07 -3.35
N ALA A 101 11.55 11.79 -3.33
CA ALA A 101 12.56 11.22 -4.23
C ALA A 101 13.94 11.92 -4.19
N ASN A 102 14.33 12.50 -3.05
CA ASN A 102 15.67 13.08 -2.90
C ASN A 102 16.77 12.01 -3.01
N ALA A 103 17.95 12.38 -3.47
CA ALA A 103 19.04 11.45 -3.77
C ALA A 103 19.53 10.66 -2.53
N LEU A 104 19.48 11.27 -1.34
CA LEU A 104 19.89 10.61 -0.10
C LEU A 104 18.92 9.48 0.26
N ALA A 105 17.62 9.72 0.15
CA ALA A 105 16.57 8.75 0.38
C ALA A 105 16.59 7.60 -0.64
N LEU A 106 16.90 7.87 -1.90
CA LEU A 106 16.96 6.83 -2.94
C LEU A 106 18.24 5.96 -2.88
N ALA A 107 19.30 6.47 -2.26
CA ALA A 107 20.57 5.75 -2.12
C ALA A 107 20.64 4.85 -0.88
N ALA A 108 19.75 5.07 0.10
CA ALA A 108 19.67 4.32 1.35
C ALA A 108 18.92 2.99 1.18
#